data_AF-A0AAD4MHA7-F1
#
_entry.id   AF-A0AAD4MHA7-F1
#
_cell.length_a   1.000
_cell.length_b   1.000
_cell.length_c   1.000
_cell.angle_alpha   90.00
_cell.angle_beta   90.00
_cell.angle_gamma   90.00
#
_symmetry.space_group_name_H-M   'P 1'
#
loop_
_entity.id
_entity.type
_entity.pdbx_description
1 polymer ?
#
loop_
_entity_poly.entity_id
_entity_poly.type
_entity_poly.pdbx_seq_one_letter_code
_entity_poly.pdbx_strand_id
1 'polypeptide(L)'
;MATLPALGFTRYNIFEAEETAHRVKIHASDSSLTSPFFEVVEIDTDAEVSIKNHHLKATFDPKSGYLKTVTNKAKPDPAEFSIGMSFVHYGARPHNTSRNGDSLSGAYLFLPDGPARTLPAEHNVYTIVKGPVKQYVFVRGHSKFGLQQCIGLDKYARSLSVHTQINLAAEDTEHEQKLENNEIAMRFNMPHLGTDDKVYTDLNGFQMIRRRRFDKLPLQGQYYPMAGAVFIEDSKHRMSLLGRQALGVSSLQSGQIEIMLDRRLVSDDDRGLGEGVLDNHATESLFHLLLENREMPNHESPKEAMSDTIGYHSLVGHHISLAAHYPPMVLVGQVDHASSSEVLSHFSGIQQSLPCDVHLVALRTTSQPTQYTEGGKSTAPESSAALVLHRFGVDCRPDTPLRTDCRTTLGEVRLRSIFEQTAKSFTETSLTLLHPTNNTIESVTLDPMEVRSLKVAY
;
A
#
# COMPACT_ATOMS: atom_id res chain seq x y z
N MET A 1 9.01 -0.70 -19.90
CA MET A 1 9.22 -0.75 -18.44
C MET A 1 10.57 -0.13 -18.16
N ALA A 2 10.66 0.73 -17.16
CA ALA A 2 11.94 1.31 -16.75
C ALA A 2 12.71 0.30 -15.89
N THR A 3 14.03 0.26 -16.06
CA THR A 3 14.94 -0.47 -15.18
C THR A 3 15.78 0.56 -14.45
N LEU A 4 15.65 0.60 -13.13
CA LEU A 4 16.32 1.58 -12.29
C LEU A 4 17.48 0.91 -11.53
N PRO A 5 18.68 1.51 -11.55
CA PRO A 5 19.73 1.14 -10.61
C PRO A 5 19.33 1.48 -9.18
N ALA A 6 19.93 0.78 -8.21
CA ALA A 6 19.73 1.09 -6.81
C ALA A 6 20.42 2.42 -6.44
N LEU A 7 19.72 3.25 -5.64
CA LEU A 7 20.16 4.61 -5.27
C LEU A 7 20.65 5.43 -6.48
N GLY A 8 19.90 5.42 -7.57
CA GLY A 8 20.33 6.02 -8.82
C GLY A 8 19.19 6.41 -9.75
N PHE A 9 19.53 6.73 -10.99
CA PHE A 9 18.57 7.14 -12.01
C PHE A 9 18.89 6.55 -13.38
N THR A 10 17.86 6.48 -14.22
CA THR A 10 17.97 6.19 -15.66
C THR A 10 17.16 7.23 -16.41
N ARG A 11 17.76 7.82 -17.46
CA ARG A 11 17.11 8.79 -18.34
C ARG A 11 16.49 8.11 -19.55
N TYR A 12 15.28 8.50 -19.89
CA TYR A 12 14.60 8.12 -21.11
C TYR A 12 14.24 9.39 -21.90
N ASN A 13 14.24 9.28 -23.23
CA ASN A 13 13.75 10.34 -24.11
C ASN A 13 12.39 9.91 -24.67
N ILE A 14 11.41 10.82 -24.64
CA ILE A 14 10.08 10.62 -25.18
C ILE A 14 9.99 11.45 -26.46
N PHE A 15 9.61 10.81 -27.56
CA PHE A 15 9.44 11.45 -28.86
C PHE A 15 7.99 11.27 -29.31
N GLU A 16 7.47 12.25 -30.03
CA GLU A 16 6.21 12.10 -30.74
C GLU A 16 6.38 11.08 -31.88
N ALA A 17 5.38 10.21 -32.05
CA ALA A 17 5.36 9.20 -33.10
C ALA A 17 3.94 9.07 -33.65
N GLU A 18 3.82 8.94 -34.97
CA GLU A 18 2.53 8.76 -35.67
C GLU A 18 2.05 7.29 -35.66
N GLU A 19 2.87 6.36 -35.17
CA GLU A 19 2.56 4.93 -35.18
C GLU A 19 1.40 4.58 -34.23
N THR A 20 0.27 4.15 -34.80
CA THR A 20 -0.95 3.82 -34.05
C THR A 20 -1.10 2.33 -33.72
N ALA A 21 -0.20 1.48 -34.21
CA ALA A 21 -0.29 0.02 -34.10
C ALA A 21 -0.32 -0.52 -32.66
N HIS A 22 0.13 0.29 -31.69
CA HIS A 22 0.17 -0.06 -30.27
C HIS A 22 -0.89 0.68 -29.43
N ARG A 23 -1.82 1.41 -30.06
CA ARG A 23 -2.91 2.06 -29.33
C ARG A 23 -3.84 1.00 -28.74
N VAL A 24 -4.16 1.18 -27.47
CA VAL A 24 -5.13 0.35 -26.77
C VAL A 24 -6.54 0.71 -27.20
N LYS A 25 -7.46 -0.25 -27.10
CA LYS A 25 -8.90 0.02 -27.16
C LYS A 25 -9.43 0.21 -25.75
N ILE A 26 -10.43 1.08 -25.60
CA ILE A 26 -11.18 1.26 -24.36
C ILE A 26 -12.45 0.43 -24.50
N HIS A 27 -12.62 -0.57 -23.65
CA HIS A 27 -13.90 -1.29 -23.58
C HIS A 27 -14.75 -0.61 -22.50
N ALA A 28 -15.96 -0.15 -22.82
CA ALA A 28 -16.81 0.59 -21.90
C ALA A 28 -18.17 -0.09 -21.69
N SER A 29 -18.68 -0.05 -20.46
CA SER A 29 -20.04 -0.52 -20.14
C SER A 29 -21.12 0.50 -20.51
N ASP A 30 -20.72 1.75 -20.75
CA ASP A 30 -21.58 2.84 -21.22
C ASP A 30 -21.26 3.14 -22.69
N SER A 31 -22.24 2.86 -23.55
CA SER A 31 -22.13 3.03 -25.00
C SER A 31 -22.10 4.50 -25.45
N SER A 32 -22.37 5.45 -24.55
CA SER A 32 -22.27 6.89 -24.83
C SER A 32 -20.84 7.45 -24.70
N LEU A 33 -19.91 6.67 -24.13
CA LEU A 33 -18.53 7.11 -23.96
C LEU A 33 -17.83 7.28 -25.32
N THR A 34 -17.25 8.45 -25.56
CA THR A 34 -16.45 8.73 -26.76
C THR A 34 -15.05 9.18 -26.39
N SER A 35 -14.08 8.91 -27.27
CA SER A 35 -12.69 9.35 -27.09
C SER A 35 -12.14 9.90 -28.41
N PRO A 36 -11.50 11.08 -28.39
CA PRO A 36 -10.90 11.65 -29.60
C PRO A 36 -9.60 10.93 -30.03
N PHE A 37 -9.01 10.09 -29.17
CA PHE A 37 -7.69 9.49 -29.40
C PHE A 37 -7.70 7.96 -29.48
N PHE A 38 -8.65 7.31 -28.81
CA PHE A 38 -8.72 5.86 -28.67
C PHE A 38 -10.06 5.33 -29.18
N GLU A 39 -10.04 4.16 -29.81
CA GLU A 39 -11.26 3.44 -30.17
C GLU A 39 -11.97 2.99 -28.89
N VAL A 40 -13.27 3.30 -28.79
CA VAL A 40 -14.15 2.84 -27.71
C VAL A 40 -15.03 1.72 -28.25
N VAL A 41 -15.08 0.60 -27.53
CA VAL A 41 -15.84 -0.59 -27.88
C VAL A 41 -16.76 -0.92 -26.72
N GLU A 42 -18.00 -1.31 -26.98
CA GLU A 42 -18.94 -1.74 -25.95
C GLU A 42 -18.49 -3.07 -25.31
N ILE A 43 -18.70 -3.20 -24.01
CA ILE A 43 -18.44 -4.45 -23.29
C ILE A 43 -19.56 -5.44 -23.58
N ASP A 44 -19.19 -6.61 -24.09
CA ASP A 44 -20.09 -7.76 -24.16
C ASP A 44 -20.33 -8.30 -22.75
N THR A 45 -21.53 -8.07 -22.22
CA THR A 45 -21.93 -8.50 -20.87
C THR A 45 -22.13 -10.01 -20.74
N ASP A 46 -22.24 -10.73 -21.85
CA ASP A 46 -22.32 -12.19 -21.88
C ASP A 46 -20.93 -12.85 -21.83
N ALA A 47 -19.87 -12.07 -22.04
CA ALA A 47 -18.48 -12.51 -21.98
C ALA A 47 -17.83 -12.29 -20.61
N GLU A 48 -16.75 -13.02 -20.33
CA GLU A 48 -15.97 -12.84 -19.11
C GLU A 48 -15.22 -11.50 -19.10
N VAL A 49 -15.54 -10.65 -18.12
CA VAL A 49 -14.80 -9.43 -17.84
C VAL A 49 -13.55 -9.76 -17.02
N SER A 50 -12.36 -9.68 -17.63
CA SER A 50 -11.10 -9.99 -16.94
C SER A 50 -9.89 -9.19 -17.41
N ILE A 51 -8.91 -9.05 -16.52
CA ILE A 51 -7.54 -8.59 -16.80
C ILE A 51 -6.53 -9.68 -16.42
N LYS A 52 -5.39 -9.74 -17.10
CA LYS A 52 -4.35 -10.75 -16.84
C LYS A 52 -2.96 -10.23 -17.16
N ASN A 53 -1.97 -10.79 -16.48
CA ASN A 53 -0.55 -10.56 -16.75
C ASN A 53 0.21 -11.89 -16.78
N HIS A 54 1.51 -11.94 -16.45
CA HIS A 54 2.24 -13.21 -16.39
C HIS A 54 1.86 -14.11 -15.21
N HIS A 55 1.52 -13.52 -14.06
CA HIS A 55 1.32 -14.24 -12.80
C HIS A 55 -0.13 -14.38 -12.38
N LEU A 56 -0.99 -13.42 -12.73
CA LEU A 56 -2.36 -13.32 -12.23
C LEU A 56 -3.36 -13.20 -13.38
N LYS A 57 -4.58 -13.68 -13.11
CA LYS A 57 -5.81 -13.33 -13.83
C LYS A 57 -6.81 -12.82 -12.78
N ALA A 58 -7.45 -11.69 -13.04
CA ALA A 58 -8.52 -11.16 -12.20
C ALA A 58 -9.80 -11.02 -13.02
N THR A 59 -10.92 -11.46 -12.47
CA THR A 59 -12.25 -11.33 -13.09
C THR A 59 -13.09 -10.33 -12.31
N PHE A 60 -14.05 -9.72 -12.99
CA PHE A 60 -14.91 -8.69 -12.42
C PHE A 60 -16.37 -9.05 -12.68
N ASP A 61 -17.22 -8.59 -11.78
CA ASP A 61 -18.66 -8.69 -11.96
C ASP A 61 -19.11 -7.77 -13.12
N PRO A 62 -19.78 -8.30 -14.15
CA PRO A 62 -20.11 -7.53 -15.35
C PRO A 62 -21.17 -6.45 -15.11
N LYS A 63 -21.90 -6.49 -13.98
CA LYS A 63 -22.91 -5.48 -13.64
C LYS A 63 -22.30 -4.30 -12.90
N SER A 64 -21.43 -4.56 -11.93
CA SER A 64 -20.86 -3.54 -11.05
C SER A 64 -19.45 -3.08 -11.42
N GLY A 65 -18.71 -3.88 -12.20
CA GLY A 65 -17.30 -3.68 -12.50
C GLY A 65 -16.35 -4.02 -11.35
N TYR A 66 -16.85 -4.51 -10.21
CA TYR A 66 -16.03 -4.83 -9.04
C TYR A 66 -15.35 -6.19 -9.13
N LEU A 67 -14.22 -6.31 -8.42
CA LEU A 67 -13.42 -7.53 -8.39
C LEU A 67 -14.25 -8.69 -7.85
N LYS A 68 -14.17 -9.83 -8.56
CA LYS A 68 -14.93 -11.04 -8.25
C LYS A 68 -14.03 -12.23 -7.95
N THR A 69 -13.03 -12.50 -8.80
CA THR A 69 -12.07 -13.59 -8.55
C THR A 69 -10.65 -13.19 -8.93
N VAL A 70 -9.68 -13.81 -8.27
CA VAL A 70 -8.26 -13.71 -8.64
C VAL A 70 -7.67 -15.11 -8.68
N THR A 71 -6.97 -15.43 -9.77
CA THR A 71 -6.33 -16.72 -10.01
C THR A 71 -4.83 -16.52 -10.09
N ASN A 72 -4.07 -17.26 -9.28
CA ASN A 72 -2.60 -17.28 -9.37
C ASN A 72 -2.14 -18.37 -10.36
N LYS A 73 -1.55 -17.94 -11.47
CA LYS A 73 -1.17 -18.79 -12.61
C LYS A 73 0.18 -19.50 -12.43
N ALA A 74 0.83 -19.37 -11.27
CA ALA A 74 2.15 -19.94 -11.04
C ALA A 74 2.17 -21.47 -10.94
N LYS A 75 1.05 -22.11 -10.57
CA LYS A 75 0.94 -23.57 -10.41
C LYS A 75 0.06 -24.20 -11.51
N PRO A 76 0.28 -25.48 -11.87
CA PRO A 76 -0.55 -26.21 -12.85
C PRO A 76 -2.02 -26.33 -12.45
N ASP A 77 -2.29 -26.39 -11.14
CA ASP A 77 -3.61 -26.28 -10.54
C ASP A 77 -3.68 -24.94 -9.79
N PRO A 78 -4.13 -23.86 -10.46
CA PRO A 78 -4.03 -22.53 -9.92
C PRO A 78 -5.10 -22.27 -8.85
N ALA A 79 -4.68 -21.85 -7.66
CA ALA A 79 -5.60 -21.42 -6.63
C ALA A 79 -6.47 -20.25 -7.14
N GLU A 80 -7.78 -20.44 -7.09
CA GLU A 80 -8.77 -19.41 -7.39
C GLU A 80 -9.34 -18.85 -6.10
N PHE A 81 -9.18 -17.53 -5.94
CA PHE A 81 -9.65 -16.79 -4.79
C PHE A 81 -10.92 -16.06 -5.18
N SER A 82 -12.06 -16.49 -4.61
CA SER A 82 -13.32 -15.75 -4.70
C SER A 82 -13.28 -14.56 -3.74
N ILE A 83 -13.51 -13.36 -4.28
CA ILE A 83 -13.39 -12.09 -3.57
C ILE A 83 -14.63 -11.25 -3.86
N GLY A 84 -15.46 -11.00 -2.84
CA GLY A 84 -16.53 -10.02 -2.89
C GLY A 84 -15.99 -8.65 -2.50
N MET A 85 -15.69 -7.80 -3.50
CA MET A 85 -15.38 -6.39 -3.25
C MET A 85 -16.67 -5.56 -3.19
N SER A 86 -16.76 -4.67 -2.21
CA SER A 86 -17.88 -3.74 -2.07
C SER A 86 -17.45 -2.46 -1.36
N PHE A 87 -18.27 -1.43 -1.45
CA PHE A 87 -18.16 -0.21 -0.65
C PHE A 87 -19.34 -0.13 0.30
N VAL A 88 -19.10 0.36 1.50
CA VAL A 88 -20.10 0.48 2.55
C VAL A 88 -20.01 1.84 3.22
N HIS A 89 -21.10 2.26 3.86
CA HIS A 89 -21.10 3.47 4.67
C HIS A 89 -21.67 3.22 6.06
N TYR A 90 -21.16 3.95 7.04
CA TYR A 90 -21.69 4.09 8.39
C TYR A 90 -22.35 5.45 8.55
N GLY A 91 -23.45 5.51 9.29
CA GLY A 91 -23.99 6.77 9.80
C GLY A 91 -23.40 7.08 11.17
N ALA A 92 -23.39 8.35 11.60
CA ALA A 92 -23.11 8.68 12.99
C ALA A 92 -24.38 8.54 13.85
N ARG A 93 -24.24 8.02 15.07
CA ARG A 93 -25.37 7.95 16.00
C ARG A 93 -25.89 9.36 16.34
N PRO A 94 -27.21 9.55 16.52
CA PRO A 94 -27.76 10.84 16.93
C PRO A 94 -27.50 11.12 18.40
N HIS A 95 -27.55 12.40 18.79
CA HIS A 95 -27.44 12.83 20.18
C HIS A 95 -28.62 12.33 21.03
N ASN A 96 -28.31 11.66 22.12
CA ASN A 96 -29.24 11.15 23.11
C ASN A 96 -29.27 12.09 24.33
N THR A 97 -30.28 12.94 24.37
CA THR A 97 -30.52 13.92 25.45
C THR A 97 -30.83 13.29 26.81
N SER A 98 -31.04 11.97 26.89
CA SER A 98 -31.34 11.25 28.14
C SER A 98 -30.10 10.69 28.83
N ARG A 99 -28.91 10.80 28.23
CA ARG A 99 -27.64 10.34 28.82
C ARG A 99 -26.77 11.55 29.17
N ASN A 100 -26.24 11.59 30.40
CA ASN A 100 -25.21 12.57 30.75
C ASN A 100 -23.90 12.20 30.03
N GLY A 101 -23.45 13.05 29.11
CA GLY A 101 -22.21 12.86 28.34
C GLY A 101 -22.37 11.95 27.12
N ASP A 102 -23.22 12.31 26.16
CA ASP A 102 -23.38 11.56 24.91
C ASP A 102 -22.48 12.08 23.79
N SER A 103 -21.20 11.66 23.81
CA SER A 103 -20.28 12.03 22.73
C SER A 103 -20.77 11.51 21.38
N LEU A 104 -20.62 12.31 20.35
CA LEU A 104 -20.94 11.95 18.96
C LEU A 104 -19.70 11.46 18.23
N SER A 105 -19.87 10.91 17.02
CA SER A 105 -18.71 10.73 16.13
C SER A 105 -18.13 12.11 15.79
N GLY A 106 -16.81 12.23 15.83
CA GLY A 106 -16.06 13.42 15.45
C GLY A 106 -14.64 13.03 15.05
N ALA A 107 -13.67 13.95 15.14
CA ALA A 107 -12.30 13.71 14.67
C ALA A 107 -11.62 12.49 15.31
N TYR A 108 -11.93 12.18 16.57
CA TYR A 108 -11.28 11.13 17.36
C TYR A 108 -12.18 9.90 17.55
N LEU A 109 -13.48 10.12 17.78
CA LEU A 109 -14.41 9.04 18.10
C LEU A 109 -15.10 8.51 16.85
N PHE A 110 -15.10 7.18 16.70
CA PHE A 110 -15.97 6.47 15.77
C PHE A 110 -17.14 5.85 16.54
N LEU A 111 -18.33 6.40 16.39
CA LEU A 111 -19.55 6.01 17.10
C LEU A 111 -20.71 5.82 16.09
N PRO A 112 -20.67 4.71 15.32
CA PRO A 112 -21.63 4.49 14.26
C PRO A 112 -23.05 4.26 14.80
N ASP A 113 -24.05 4.53 13.95
CA ASP A 113 -25.47 4.30 14.20
C ASP A 113 -25.89 2.82 14.06
N GLY A 114 -24.96 1.94 13.70
CA GLY A 114 -25.17 0.51 13.53
C GLY A 114 -24.12 -0.14 12.61
N PRO A 115 -24.37 -1.36 12.13
CA PRO A 115 -23.57 -1.99 11.09
C PRO A 115 -23.60 -1.19 9.78
N ALA A 116 -22.54 -1.30 8.99
CA ALA A 116 -22.43 -0.61 7.70
C ALA A 116 -23.53 -1.04 6.72
N ARG A 117 -23.97 -0.09 5.90
CA ARG A 117 -24.89 -0.31 4.78
C ARG A 117 -24.10 -0.37 3.48
N THR A 118 -24.34 -1.40 2.66
CA THR A 118 -23.66 -1.55 1.36
C THR A 118 -24.14 -0.50 0.37
N LEU A 119 -23.21 0.12 -0.35
CA LEU A 119 -23.54 1.03 -1.44
C LEU A 119 -24.08 0.25 -2.64
N PRO A 120 -25.24 0.66 -3.19
CA PRO A 120 -25.73 0.16 -4.47
C PRO A 120 -24.67 0.28 -5.56
N ALA A 121 -24.58 -0.73 -6.42
CA ALA A 121 -23.57 -0.83 -7.48
C ALA A 121 -24.19 -1.14 -8.85
N GLU A 122 -25.53 -1.19 -8.94
CA GLU A 122 -26.29 -1.51 -10.15
C GLU A 122 -26.16 -0.42 -11.23
N HIS A 123 -25.80 0.80 -10.84
CA HIS A 123 -25.63 1.95 -11.72
C HIS A 123 -24.15 2.32 -11.96
N ASN A 124 -23.23 1.44 -11.56
CA ASN A 124 -21.82 1.67 -11.82
C ASN A 124 -21.56 1.64 -13.33
N VAL A 125 -20.71 2.55 -13.79
CA VAL A 125 -20.17 2.54 -15.15
C VAL A 125 -18.69 2.24 -15.07
N TYR A 126 -18.20 1.36 -15.92
CA TYR A 126 -16.80 0.96 -15.89
C TYR A 126 -16.21 0.81 -17.29
N THR A 127 -14.88 0.91 -17.33
CA THR A 127 -14.07 0.71 -18.53
C THR A 127 -12.96 -0.29 -18.27
N ILE A 128 -12.55 -1.00 -19.31
CA ILE A 128 -11.44 -1.95 -19.28
C ILE A 128 -10.45 -1.53 -20.35
N VAL A 129 -9.19 -1.39 -19.96
CA VAL A 129 -8.09 -1.10 -20.88
C VAL A 129 -7.07 -2.21 -20.78
N LYS A 130 -6.79 -2.86 -21.91
CA LYS A 130 -5.84 -3.98 -22.01
C LYS A 130 -4.63 -3.58 -22.83
N GLY A 131 -3.58 -3.09 -22.16
CA GLY A 131 -2.33 -2.70 -22.78
C GLY A 131 -1.22 -3.77 -22.67
N PRO A 132 -0.10 -3.57 -23.38
CA PRO A 132 1.05 -4.48 -23.36
C PRO A 132 1.87 -4.40 -22.06
N VAL A 133 1.75 -3.31 -21.30
CA VAL A 133 2.51 -3.07 -20.06
C VAL A 133 1.64 -3.05 -18.80
N LYS A 134 0.36 -2.69 -18.93
CA LYS A 134 -0.62 -2.63 -17.85
C LYS A 134 -2.00 -2.92 -18.40
N GLN A 135 -2.80 -3.63 -17.61
CA GLN A 135 -4.23 -3.76 -17.83
C GLN A 135 -4.96 -3.20 -16.60
N TYR A 136 -6.11 -2.58 -16.78
CA TYR A 136 -6.88 -2.06 -15.64
C TYR A 136 -8.37 -2.00 -15.93
N VAL A 137 -9.15 -2.05 -14.85
CA VAL A 137 -10.58 -1.76 -14.83
C VAL A 137 -10.78 -0.49 -14.02
N PHE A 138 -11.40 0.51 -14.62
CA PHE A 138 -11.78 1.76 -13.95
C PHE A 138 -13.29 1.79 -13.78
N VAL A 139 -13.76 1.96 -12.55
CA VAL A 139 -15.17 2.03 -12.18
C VAL A 139 -15.48 3.43 -11.66
N ARG A 140 -16.46 4.09 -12.29
CA ARG A 140 -17.18 5.22 -11.72
C ARG A 140 -18.33 4.64 -10.89
N GLY A 141 -18.16 4.68 -9.57
CA GLY A 141 -19.12 4.13 -8.63
C GLY A 141 -20.21 5.12 -8.23
N HIS A 142 -20.74 4.92 -7.03
CA HIS A 142 -21.81 5.72 -6.45
C HIS A 142 -21.50 7.23 -6.47
N SER A 143 -22.23 7.99 -7.30
CA SER A 143 -22.01 9.42 -7.57
C SER A 143 -22.03 10.27 -6.30
N LYS A 144 -22.98 9.97 -5.40
CA LYS A 144 -23.13 10.63 -4.09
C LYS A 144 -21.83 10.70 -3.28
N PHE A 145 -20.92 9.74 -3.39
CA PHE A 145 -19.66 9.73 -2.61
C PHE A 145 -18.43 10.11 -3.46
N GLY A 146 -18.65 10.59 -4.69
CA GLY A 146 -17.60 10.81 -5.68
C GLY A 146 -16.71 9.58 -5.89
N LEU A 147 -17.29 8.38 -5.73
CA LEU A 147 -16.55 7.12 -5.70
C LEU A 147 -15.98 6.81 -7.08
N GLN A 148 -14.65 6.73 -7.17
CA GLN A 148 -13.94 6.21 -8.33
C GLN A 148 -12.98 5.11 -7.87
N GLN A 149 -12.91 4.01 -8.60
CA GLN A 149 -12.06 2.88 -8.26
C GLN A 149 -11.31 2.41 -9.52
N CYS A 150 -10.04 2.06 -9.36
CA CYS A 150 -9.24 1.50 -10.43
C CYS A 150 -8.47 0.29 -9.91
N ILE A 151 -8.74 -0.88 -10.49
CA ILE A 151 -7.95 -2.08 -10.27
C ILE A 151 -7.02 -2.29 -11.45
N GLY A 152 -5.72 -2.16 -11.20
CA GLY A 152 -4.68 -2.32 -12.20
C GLY A 152 -3.80 -3.54 -11.97
N LEU A 153 -3.28 -4.09 -13.07
CA LEU A 153 -2.37 -5.21 -13.10
C LEU A 153 -1.24 -4.95 -14.12
N ASP A 154 -0.05 -4.66 -13.61
CA ASP A 154 1.14 -4.43 -14.43
C ASP A 154 1.70 -5.76 -14.96
N LYS A 155 2.40 -5.75 -16.10
CA LYS A 155 2.82 -6.94 -16.87
C LYS A 155 3.46 -8.08 -16.04
N TYR A 156 4.23 -7.76 -15.00
CA TYR A 156 4.92 -8.73 -14.14
C TYR A 156 4.59 -8.57 -12.65
N ALA A 157 3.54 -7.81 -12.31
CA ALA A 157 3.11 -7.66 -10.92
C ALA A 157 2.57 -8.98 -10.34
N ARG A 158 2.79 -9.18 -9.04
CA ARG A 158 2.24 -10.32 -8.26
C ARG A 158 1.10 -9.89 -7.33
N SER A 159 0.72 -8.62 -7.36
CA SER A 159 -0.42 -8.05 -6.65
C SER A 159 -1.27 -7.22 -7.61
N LEU A 160 -2.52 -6.97 -7.24
CA LEU A 160 -3.38 -6.01 -7.91
C LEU A 160 -3.20 -4.64 -7.26
N SER A 161 -2.91 -3.61 -8.04
CA SER A 161 -3.03 -2.23 -7.57
C SER A 161 -4.52 -1.87 -7.43
N VAL A 162 -4.91 -1.29 -6.30
CA VAL A 162 -6.27 -0.85 -5.99
C VAL A 162 -6.19 0.63 -5.64
N HIS A 163 -6.60 1.48 -6.57
CA HIS A 163 -6.76 2.91 -6.35
C HIS A 163 -8.23 3.18 -6.05
N THR A 164 -8.50 3.99 -5.05
CA THR A 164 -9.87 4.43 -4.73
C THR A 164 -9.85 5.90 -4.38
N GLN A 165 -10.71 6.67 -5.04
CA GLN A 165 -10.97 8.06 -4.70
C GLN A 165 -12.37 8.19 -4.10
N ILE A 166 -12.45 8.92 -2.99
CA ILE A 166 -13.70 9.34 -2.36
C ILE A 166 -13.73 10.87 -2.33
N ASN A 167 -14.90 11.47 -2.55
CA ASN A 167 -15.11 12.89 -2.38
C ASN A 167 -16.37 13.14 -1.55
N LEU A 168 -16.20 13.27 -0.23
CA LEU A 168 -17.29 13.60 0.70
C LEU A 168 -17.62 15.10 0.75
N ALA A 169 -16.85 15.95 0.06
CA ALA A 169 -17.15 17.37 -0.07
C ALA A 169 -18.04 17.69 -1.28
N ALA A 170 -18.28 16.71 -2.16
CA ALA A 170 -19.23 16.90 -3.25
C ALA A 170 -20.63 17.17 -2.69
N GLU A 171 -21.27 18.24 -3.15
CA GLU A 171 -22.70 18.42 -2.96
C GLU A 171 -23.43 17.35 -3.78
N ASP A 172 -24.39 16.67 -3.18
CA ASP A 172 -25.26 15.75 -3.92
C ASP A 172 -26.10 16.59 -4.89
N THR A 173 -25.62 16.69 -6.14
CA THR A 173 -26.24 17.52 -7.17
C THR A 173 -27.65 17.07 -7.53
N GLU A 174 -28.04 15.84 -7.16
CA GLU A 174 -29.38 15.32 -7.42
C GLU A 174 -30.37 15.64 -6.29
N HIS A 175 -29.89 15.84 -5.05
CA HIS A 175 -30.77 15.96 -3.88
C HIS A 175 -30.53 17.21 -3.01
N GLU A 176 -29.61 18.11 -3.38
CA GLU A 176 -29.26 19.34 -2.62
C GLU A 176 -28.94 19.10 -1.13
N GLN A 177 -28.53 17.88 -0.77
CA GLN A 177 -28.18 17.50 0.60
C GLN A 177 -26.67 17.35 0.76
N LYS A 178 -26.12 17.99 1.79
CA LYS A 178 -24.73 17.78 2.20
C LYS A 178 -24.57 16.36 2.77
N LEU A 179 -23.45 15.72 2.45
CA LEU A 179 -23.10 14.35 2.89
C LEU A 179 -22.68 14.31 4.36
N GLU A 180 -23.56 14.75 5.25
CA GLU A 180 -23.26 14.87 6.67
C GLU A 180 -23.37 13.52 7.37
N ASN A 181 -22.50 13.30 8.36
CA ASN A 181 -22.51 12.11 9.22
C ASN A 181 -22.34 10.78 8.46
N ASN A 182 -21.41 10.75 7.50
CA ASN A 182 -21.10 9.57 6.72
C ASN A 182 -19.63 9.19 6.88
N GLU A 183 -19.38 7.90 7.07
CA GLU A 183 -18.03 7.32 7.07
C GLU A 183 -18.00 6.18 6.04
N ILE A 184 -17.12 6.26 5.05
CA ILE A 184 -17.09 5.34 3.90
C ILE A 184 -15.94 4.36 4.05
N ALA A 185 -16.21 3.08 3.82
CA ALA A 185 -15.21 2.03 3.86
C ALA A 185 -15.25 1.15 2.60
N MET A 186 -14.09 0.62 2.24
CA MET A 186 -13.94 -0.43 1.24
C MET A 186 -13.85 -1.78 1.94
N ARG A 187 -14.55 -2.78 1.42
CA ARG A 187 -14.65 -4.12 2.00
C ARG A 187 -14.28 -5.20 0.99
N PHE A 188 -13.40 -6.09 1.39
CA PHE A 188 -13.07 -7.33 0.70
C PHE A 188 -13.59 -8.51 1.52
N ASN A 189 -14.34 -9.41 0.90
CA ASN A 189 -14.85 -10.63 1.52
C ASN A 189 -14.34 -11.87 0.77
N MET A 190 -13.62 -12.74 1.45
CA MET A 190 -13.18 -14.04 0.95
C MET A 190 -13.90 -15.15 1.71
N PRO A 191 -15.09 -15.59 1.26
CA PRO A 191 -15.97 -16.45 2.04
C PRO A 191 -15.36 -17.82 2.39
N HIS A 192 -14.36 -18.28 1.64
CA HIS A 192 -13.69 -19.56 1.85
C HIS A 192 -12.41 -19.46 2.68
N LEU A 193 -12.03 -18.25 3.12
CA LEU A 193 -10.85 -18.03 3.94
C LEU A 193 -11.23 -18.11 5.43
N GLY A 194 -10.85 -19.22 6.06
CA GLY A 194 -11.22 -19.55 7.44
C GLY A 194 -10.39 -18.82 8.49
N THR A 195 -10.64 -17.53 8.69
CA THR A 195 -9.83 -16.67 9.58
C THR A 195 -10.36 -16.58 11.01
N ASP A 196 -11.53 -17.16 11.26
CA ASP A 196 -12.27 -17.10 12.52
C ASP A 196 -12.51 -15.64 12.98
N ASP A 197 -11.82 -15.23 14.03
CA ASP A 197 -11.86 -13.92 14.65
C ASP A 197 -10.52 -13.17 14.52
N LYS A 198 -9.59 -13.64 13.68
CA LYS A 198 -8.20 -13.14 13.62
C LYS A 198 -7.98 -12.21 12.44
N VAL A 199 -7.27 -11.10 12.71
CA VAL A 199 -6.74 -10.17 11.70
C VAL A 199 -5.39 -9.65 12.17
N TYR A 200 -4.45 -9.44 11.26
CA TYR A 200 -3.13 -8.92 11.58
C TYR A 200 -3.01 -7.50 11.06
N THR A 201 -2.65 -6.56 11.92
CA THR A 201 -2.47 -5.15 11.57
C THR A 201 -1.06 -4.71 11.92
N ASP A 202 -0.50 -3.80 11.13
CA ASP A 202 0.82 -3.28 11.44
C ASP A 202 0.81 -2.31 12.64
N LEU A 203 1.98 -2.15 13.26
CA LEU A 203 2.28 -1.08 14.20
C LEU A 203 3.38 -0.21 13.57
N ASN A 204 2.98 0.97 13.11
CA ASN A 204 3.88 1.99 12.55
C ASN A 204 4.71 1.51 11.34
N GLY A 205 4.19 0.56 10.56
CA GLY A 205 4.91 -0.04 9.43
C GLY A 205 6.11 -0.90 9.82
N PHE A 206 6.28 -1.22 11.12
CA PHE A 206 7.42 -1.98 11.61
C PHE A 206 7.08 -3.46 11.82
N GLN A 207 6.18 -3.77 12.75
CA GLN A 207 5.81 -5.15 13.12
C GLN A 207 4.33 -5.41 12.86
N MET A 208 3.96 -6.66 12.58
CA MET A 208 2.56 -7.08 12.49
C MET A 208 2.13 -7.73 13.79
N ILE A 209 0.97 -7.33 14.31
CA ILE A 209 0.39 -7.90 15.52
C ILE A 209 -0.97 -8.51 15.22
N ARG A 210 -1.22 -9.69 15.79
CA ARG A 210 -2.52 -10.35 15.73
C ARG A 210 -3.53 -9.63 16.61
N ARG A 211 -4.65 -9.26 16.01
CA ARG A 211 -5.87 -8.78 16.67
C ARG A 211 -6.90 -9.90 16.67
N ARG A 212 -7.80 -9.84 17.65
CA ARG A 212 -8.91 -10.77 17.79
C ARG A 212 -10.22 -9.98 17.89
N ARG A 213 -11.21 -10.34 17.09
CA ARG A 213 -12.58 -9.82 17.20
C ARG A 213 -13.21 -10.40 18.46
N PHE A 214 -13.77 -9.54 19.31
CA PHE A 214 -14.45 -9.93 20.54
C PHE A 214 -15.90 -9.49 20.55
N ASP A 215 -16.87 -10.41 20.57
CA ASP A 215 -18.31 -10.07 20.54
C ASP A 215 -18.77 -9.22 21.74
N LYS A 216 -18.02 -9.26 22.85
CA LYS A 216 -18.26 -8.41 24.03
C LYS A 216 -17.90 -6.93 23.83
N LEU A 217 -17.15 -6.59 22.78
CA LEU A 217 -16.76 -5.23 22.45
C LEU A 217 -17.74 -4.65 21.41
N PRO A 218 -18.03 -3.35 21.47
CA PRO A 218 -18.84 -2.71 20.44
C PRO A 218 -18.09 -2.67 19.10
N LEU A 219 -18.81 -2.40 18.00
CA LEU A 219 -18.28 -2.42 16.63
C LEU A 219 -16.99 -1.59 16.50
N GLN A 220 -17.00 -0.35 16.98
CA GLN A 220 -15.85 0.55 16.93
C GLN A 220 -14.65 0.04 17.75
N GLY A 221 -14.88 -0.83 18.74
CA GLY A 221 -13.81 -1.48 19.50
C GLY A 221 -13.06 -2.57 18.71
N GLN A 222 -13.55 -2.90 17.51
CA GLN A 222 -12.91 -3.85 16.60
C GLN A 222 -12.13 -3.16 15.48
N TYR A 223 -12.12 -1.83 15.44
CA TYR A 223 -11.30 -1.06 14.52
C TYR A 223 -9.91 -0.83 15.09
N TYR A 224 -8.90 -1.00 14.23
CA TYR A 224 -7.50 -0.88 14.58
C TYR A 224 -6.80 0.04 13.58
N PRO A 225 -5.69 0.69 13.97
CA PRO A 225 -4.85 1.40 13.02
C PRO A 225 -4.20 0.42 12.04
N MET A 226 -4.18 0.80 10.77
CA MET A 226 -3.32 0.26 9.72
C MET A 226 -2.45 1.42 9.25
N ALA A 227 -1.17 1.46 9.60
CA ALA A 227 -0.28 2.49 9.07
C ALA A 227 0.14 2.18 7.63
N GLY A 228 0.22 0.90 7.26
CA GLY A 228 0.56 0.48 5.91
C GLY A 228 0.15 -0.94 5.53
N ALA A 229 -0.22 -1.81 6.48
CA ALA A 229 -0.54 -3.19 6.13
C ALA A 229 -1.58 -3.86 7.03
N VAL A 230 -2.42 -4.67 6.40
CA VAL A 230 -3.32 -5.62 7.06
C VAL A 230 -3.26 -6.95 6.32
N PHE A 231 -3.37 -8.06 7.04
CA PHE A 231 -3.68 -9.33 6.40
C PHE A 231 -4.59 -10.21 7.26
N ILE A 232 -5.28 -11.10 6.57
CA ILE A 232 -6.04 -12.20 7.14
C ILE A 232 -5.56 -13.49 6.49
N GLU A 233 -5.54 -14.59 7.25
CA GLU A 233 -5.02 -15.87 6.78
C GLU A 233 -5.67 -17.06 7.48
N ASP A 234 -5.63 -18.20 6.80
CA ASP A 234 -5.86 -19.53 7.37
C ASP A 234 -4.62 -20.41 7.14
N SER A 235 -4.71 -21.72 7.39
CA SER A 235 -3.57 -22.64 7.22
C SER A 235 -3.01 -22.74 5.79
N LYS A 236 -3.75 -22.30 4.76
CA LYS A 236 -3.45 -22.55 3.35
C LYS A 236 -3.38 -21.27 2.52
N HIS A 237 -4.00 -20.19 2.94
CA HIS A 237 -4.16 -18.99 2.13
C HIS A 237 -3.98 -17.73 2.98
N ARG A 238 -3.47 -16.67 2.36
CA ARG A 238 -3.36 -15.33 2.95
C ARG A 238 -3.86 -14.29 1.97
N MET A 239 -4.66 -13.35 2.47
CA MET A 239 -4.99 -12.10 1.81
C MET A 239 -4.33 -10.95 2.55
N SER A 240 -3.39 -10.28 1.89
CA SER A 240 -2.73 -9.07 2.40
C SER A 240 -3.17 -7.86 1.59
N LEU A 241 -3.45 -6.76 2.28
CA LEU A 241 -3.64 -5.46 1.67
C LEU A 241 -2.57 -4.50 2.19
N LEU A 242 -1.78 -3.98 1.26
CA LEU A 242 -0.60 -3.16 1.54
C LEU A 242 -0.86 -1.75 1.00
N GLY A 243 -1.02 -0.77 1.88
CA GLY A 243 -1.28 0.63 1.53
C GLY A 243 -0.10 1.54 1.85
N ARG A 244 -0.19 2.81 1.44
CA ARG A 244 0.81 3.84 1.76
C ARG A 244 0.30 4.98 2.62
N GLN A 245 -0.92 4.84 3.14
CA GLN A 245 -1.62 5.82 3.96
C GLN A 245 -2.18 5.13 5.20
N ALA A 246 -2.16 5.86 6.33
CA ALA A 246 -2.67 5.35 7.59
C ALA A 246 -4.19 5.46 7.65
N LEU A 247 -4.88 4.35 7.90
CA LEU A 247 -6.34 4.27 7.91
C LEU A 247 -6.85 3.35 9.04
N GLY A 248 -8.14 3.43 9.34
CA GLY A 248 -8.80 2.49 10.24
C GLY A 248 -9.17 1.20 9.51
N VAL A 249 -8.81 0.05 10.07
CA VAL A 249 -9.10 -1.28 9.51
C VAL A 249 -9.84 -2.18 10.50
N SER A 250 -10.66 -3.08 10.00
CA SER A 250 -11.27 -4.15 10.80
C SER A 250 -11.45 -5.44 10.00
N SER A 251 -11.75 -6.51 10.75
CA SER A 251 -12.27 -7.76 10.24
C SER A 251 -13.52 -8.10 11.04
N LEU A 252 -14.68 -7.60 10.60
CA LEU A 252 -15.95 -7.74 11.33
C LEU A 252 -16.60 -9.11 11.11
N GLN A 253 -16.16 -9.86 10.10
CA GLN A 253 -16.58 -11.24 9.80
C GLN A 253 -15.36 -12.08 9.40
N SER A 254 -15.44 -13.41 9.54
CA SER A 254 -14.40 -14.31 9.02
C SER A 254 -14.24 -14.11 7.51
N GLY A 255 -12.99 -14.09 7.03
CA GLY A 255 -12.68 -13.87 5.62
C GLY A 255 -12.79 -12.41 5.15
N GLN A 256 -13.08 -11.45 6.05
CA GLN A 256 -13.33 -10.06 5.68
C GLN A 256 -12.20 -9.11 6.09
N ILE A 257 -11.84 -8.19 5.20
CA ILE A 257 -11.09 -6.97 5.53
C ILE A 257 -11.97 -5.78 5.17
N GLU A 258 -12.09 -4.82 6.07
CA GLU A 258 -12.76 -3.54 5.87
C GLU A 258 -11.82 -2.39 6.23
N ILE A 259 -11.72 -1.38 5.37
CA ILE A 259 -10.84 -0.21 5.57
C ILE A 259 -11.65 1.07 5.37
N MET A 260 -11.65 1.93 6.38
CA MET A 260 -12.23 3.26 6.32
C MET A 260 -11.40 4.12 5.36
N LEU A 261 -12.06 4.80 4.42
CA LEU A 261 -11.42 5.61 3.38
C LEU A 261 -11.52 7.10 3.67
N ASP A 262 -12.67 7.57 4.12
CA ASP A 262 -12.91 8.97 4.48
C ASP A 262 -14.12 9.07 5.42
N ARG A 263 -14.22 10.17 6.17
CA ARG A 263 -15.34 10.46 7.08
C ARG A 263 -15.68 11.94 7.11
N ARG A 264 -16.98 12.25 7.11
CA ARG A 264 -17.53 13.61 7.19
C ARG A 264 -18.54 13.69 8.32
N LEU A 265 -18.28 14.55 9.30
CA LEU A 265 -18.97 14.57 10.59
C LEU A 265 -19.24 16.01 11.00
N VAL A 266 -20.49 16.35 11.31
CA VAL A 266 -20.85 17.75 11.62
C VAL A 266 -20.62 18.15 13.07
N SER A 267 -20.45 17.17 13.95
CA SER A 267 -20.36 17.39 15.39
C SER A 267 -18.93 17.27 15.90
N ASP A 268 -18.60 18.08 16.89
CA ASP A 268 -17.46 17.82 17.78
C ASP A 268 -17.76 16.57 18.63
N ASP A 269 -16.72 15.85 19.02
CA ASP A 269 -16.82 14.63 19.83
C ASP A 269 -16.42 14.83 21.30
N ASP A 270 -16.40 16.08 21.77
CA ASP A 270 -16.07 16.48 23.13
C ASP A 270 -14.65 16.05 23.55
N ARG A 271 -13.68 16.13 22.63
CA ARG A 271 -12.25 15.88 22.92
C ARG A 271 -11.38 17.14 22.89
N GLY A 272 -12.02 18.30 22.75
CA GLY A 272 -11.38 19.61 22.88
C GLY A 272 -10.95 20.25 21.57
N LEU A 273 -11.34 19.70 20.42
CA LEU A 273 -11.11 20.30 19.11
C LEU A 273 -12.07 21.47 18.84
N GLY A 274 -13.35 21.31 19.20
CA GLY A 274 -14.36 22.36 19.10
C GLY A 274 -15.01 22.47 17.72
N GLU A 275 -14.80 21.49 16.84
CA GLU A 275 -15.39 21.41 15.50
C GLU A 275 -15.55 19.96 15.03
N GLY A 276 -16.45 19.74 14.07
CA GLY A 276 -16.55 18.47 13.34
C GLY A 276 -15.51 18.34 12.23
N VAL A 277 -15.62 17.28 11.43
CA VAL A 277 -14.77 17.04 10.25
C VAL A 277 -15.54 17.39 8.98
N LEU A 278 -15.35 18.61 8.48
CA LEU A 278 -16.08 19.17 7.33
C LEU A 278 -15.19 19.72 6.21
N ASP A 279 -13.88 19.60 6.34
CA ASP A 279 -12.83 20.08 5.44
C ASP A 279 -12.36 18.99 4.46
N ASN A 280 -13.23 18.01 4.14
CA ASN A 280 -12.92 16.93 3.21
C ASN A 280 -12.51 17.47 1.83
N HIS A 281 -11.61 16.74 1.18
CA HIS A 281 -11.27 16.93 -0.23
C HIS A 281 -11.37 15.59 -0.96
N ALA A 282 -11.38 15.63 -2.30
CA ALA A 282 -11.24 14.42 -3.10
C ALA A 282 -9.93 13.73 -2.73
N THR A 283 -10.03 12.57 -2.10
CA THR A 283 -8.90 11.87 -1.47
C THR A 283 -8.70 10.52 -2.12
N GLU A 284 -7.48 10.27 -2.61
CA GLU A 284 -7.08 9.01 -3.21
C GLU A 284 -6.38 8.12 -2.17
N SER A 285 -6.83 6.87 -2.04
CA SER A 285 -6.18 5.80 -1.31
C SER A 285 -5.61 4.77 -2.29
N LEU A 286 -4.35 4.38 -2.09
CA LEU A 286 -3.66 3.37 -2.90
C LEU A 286 -3.35 2.14 -2.06
N PHE A 287 -3.71 0.96 -2.58
CA PHE A 287 -3.38 -0.32 -1.98
C PHE A 287 -2.85 -1.31 -3.02
N HIS A 288 -2.18 -2.35 -2.54
CA HIS A 288 -1.85 -3.56 -3.29
C HIS A 288 -2.49 -4.77 -2.61
N LEU A 289 -3.37 -5.46 -3.35
CA LEU A 289 -3.98 -6.72 -2.92
C LEU A 289 -3.08 -7.89 -3.34
N LEU A 290 -2.50 -8.56 -2.35
CA LEU A 290 -1.62 -9.73 -2.51
C LEU A 290 -2.30 -10.98 -1.95
N LEU A 291 -2.37 -12.03 -2.77
CA LEU A 291 -2.96 -13.32 -2.41
C LEU A 291 -1.88 -14.39 -2.52
N GLU A 292 -1.71 -15.15 -1.45
CA GLU A 292 -0.64 -16.13 -1.34
C GLU A 292 -1.21 -17.47 -0.90
N ASN A 293 -0.67 -18.56 -1.46
CA ASN A 293 -0.86 -19.87 -0.84
C ASN A 293 0.22 -20.05 0.22
N ARG A 294 -0.08 -20.85 1.23
CA ARG A 294 0.79 -21.13 2.36
C ARG A 294 1.01 -22.62 2.47
N GLU A 295 2.26 -23.00 2.66
CA GLU A 295 2.66 -24.37 2.97
C GLU A 295 2.98 -24.43 4.47
N MET A 296 2.23 -25.26 5.20
CA MET A 296 2.54 -25.54 6.59
C MET A 296 3.81 -26.40 6.63
N PRO A 297 4.82 -26.07 7.47
CA PRO A 297 5.97 -26.94 7.66
C PRO A 297 5.49 -28.31 8.16
N ASN A 298 6.04 -29.39 7.61
CA ASN A 298 5.67 -30.78 7.94
C ASN A 298 5.79 -31.16 9.44
N HIS A 299 6.34 -30.27 10.28
CA HIS A 299 6.63 -30.50 11.70
C HIS A 299 5.90 -29.57 12.67
N GLU A 300 5.15 -28.57 12.20
CA GLU A 300 4.37 -27.69 13.09
C GLU A 300 2.92 -28.15 13.16
N SER A 301 2.44 -28.36 14.38
CA SER A 301 1.01 -28.58 14.58
C SER A 301 0.25 -27.28 14.24
N PRO A 302 -0.94 -27.34 13.60
CA PRO A 302 -1.74 -26.16 13.29
C PRO A 302 -2.04 -25.28 14.52
N LYS A 303 -2.04 -25.88 15.72
CA LYS A 303 -2.28 -25.18 16.99
C LYS A 303 -1.10 -24.33 17.45
N GLU A 304 0.14 -24.74 17.18
CA GLU A 304 1.35 -23.99 17.56
C GLU A 304 1.59 -22.79 16.63
N ALA A 305 1.47 -23.01 15.31
CA ALA A 305 1.56 -21.93 14.31
C ALA A 305 0.44 -20.87 14.45
N MET A 306 -0.69 -21.24 15.08
CA MET A 306 -1.82 -20.35 15.40
C MET A 306 -1.72 -19.72 16.79
N SER A 307 -0.65 -19.95 17.56
CA SER A 307 -0.45 -19.36 18.89
C SER A 307 0.16 -17.95 18.81
N ASP A 308 0.95 -17.68 17.78
CA ASP A 308 1.75 -16.46 17.70
C ASP A 308 0.92 -15.19 17.67
N THR A 309 1.27 -14.28 18.58
CA THR A 309 0.72 -12.93 18.64
C THR A 309 1.32 -12.00 17.60
N ILE A 310 2.41 -12.41 16.95
CA ILE A 310 3.18 -11.64 15.98
C ILE A 310 3.01 -12.28 14.61
N GLY A 311 2.80 -11.46 13.59
CA GLY A 311 2.79 -11.88 12.20
C GLY A 311 4.02 -11.36 11.45
N TYR A 312 4.27 -11.94 10.27
CA TYR A 312 5.29 -11.44 9.35
C TYR A 312 4.74 -11.48 7.92
N HIS A 313 5.11 -10.49 7.11
CA HIS A 313 4.84 -10.54 5.67
C HIS A 313 5.74 -11.59 5.00
N SER A 314 5.31 -12.10 3.85
CA SER A 314 6.25 -12.73 2.94
C SER A 314 7.27 -11.70 2.45
N LEU A 315 8.42 -12.15 1.94
CA LEU A 315 9.40 -11.24 1.37
C LEU A 315 8.82 -10.49 0.16
N VAL A 316 7.95 -11.13 -0.63
CA VAL A 316 7.19 -10.47 -1.71
C VAL A 316 6.29 -9.36 -1.16
N GLY A 317 5.60 -9.59 -0.05
CA GLY A 317 4.80 -8.58 0.64
C GLY A 317 5.62 -7.36 1.08
N HIS A 318 6.79 -7.60 1.70
CA HIS A 318 7.72 -6.52 2.07
C HIS A 318 8.15 -5.68 0.86
N HIS A 319 8.55 -6.31 -0.25
CA HIS A 319 8.93 -5.59 -1.46
C HIS A 319 7.78 -4.78 -2.09
N ILE A 320 6.55 -5.30 -2.05
CA ILE A 320 5.37 -4.57 -2.53
C ILE A 320 5.07 -3.36 -1.63
N SER A 321 5.15 -3.53 -0.30
CA SER A 321 4.99 -2.43 0.65
C SER A 321 6.05 -1.34 0.45
N LEU A 322 7.32 -1.72 0.29
CA LEU A 322 8.39 -0.77 -0.04
C LEU A 322 8.13 -0.05 -1.37
N ALA A 323 7.69 -0.75 -2.41
CA ALA A 323 7.39 -0.12 -3.70
C ALA A 323 6.22 0.88 -3.61
N ALA A 324 5.26 0.65 -2.70
CA ALA A 324 4.15 1.57 -2.45
C ALA A 324 4.59 2.83 -1.68
N HIS A 325 5.48 2.68 -0.68
CA HIS A 325 5.98 3.80 0.13
C HIS A 325 7.09 4.60 -0.56
N TYR A 326 7.91 3.95 -1.39
CA TYR A 326 9.06 4.54 -2.07
C TYR A 326 8.97 4.35 -3.59
N PRO A 327 7.94 4.92 -4.25
CA PRO A 327 7.83 4.84 -5.70
C PRO A 327 8.97 5.60 -6.38
N PRO A 328 9.37 5.22 -7.61
CA PRO A 328 10.34 5.99 -8.38
C PRO A 328 9.95 7.46 -8.54
N MET A 329 10.91 8.35 -8.32
CA MET A 329 10.73 9.77 -8.62
C MET A 329 10.85 10.00 -10.14
N VAL A 330 9.80 10.54 -10.75
CA VAL A 330 9.79 10.89 -12.17
C VAL A 330 10.10 12.37 -12.32
N LEU A 331 11.22 12.67 -12.97
CA LEU A 331 11.64 14.04 -13.29
C LEU A 331 11.46 14.26 -14.79
N VAL A 332 10.74 15.31 -15.16
CA VAL A 332 10.49 15.70 -16.55
C VAL A 332 11.19 17.03 -16.81
N GLY A 333 11.99 17.09 -17.88
CA GLY A 333 12.68 18.31 -18.29
C GLY A 333 12.73 18.40 -19.81
N GLN A 334 12.81 19.63 -20.32
CA GLN A 334 13.05 19.88 -21.74
C GLN A 334 14.54 19.67 -22.04
N VAL A 335 14.82 19.09 -23.22
CA VAL A 335 16.20 18.89 -23.66
C VAL A 335 16.64 20.15 -24.39
N ASP A 336 17.46 20.99 -23.75
CA ASP A 336 18.14 22.06 -24.46
C ASP A 336 19.23 21.48 -25.37
N HIS A 337 19.03 21.61 -26.68
CA HIS A 337 19.94 21.07 -27.70
C HIS A 337 21.35 21.69 -27.67
N ALA A 338 21.54 22.80 -26.94
CA ALA A 338 22.80 23.54 -26.88
C ALA A 338 23.87 22.96 -25.93
N SER A 339 23.53 22.02 -25.04
CA SER A 339 24.46 21.46 -24.03
C SER A 339 24.43 19.92 -23.96
N SER A 340 24.31 19.28 -25.12
CA SER A 340 23.98 17.84 -25.22
C SER A 340 25.14 16.86 -24.97
N SER A 341 26.38 17.32 -24.77
CA SER A 341 27.54 16.40 -24.68
C SER A 341 27.87 15.85 -23.28
N GLU A 342 27.18 16.24 -22.20
CA GLU A 342 27.58 15.85 -20.82
C GLU A 342 26.43 15.43 -19.89
N VAL A 343 25.27 15.03 -20.40
CA VAL A 343 24.18 14.57 -19.51
C VAL A 343 24.24 13.06 -19.32
N LEU A 344 24.55 12.61 -18.10
CA LEU A 344 24.54 11.21 -17.71
C LEU A 344 23.18 10.57 -18.05
N SER A 345 23.20 9.45 -18.76
CA SER A 345 22.00 8.67 -19.09
C SER A 345 21.62 7.69 -17.96
N HIS A 346 22.56 7.39 -17.08
CA HIS A 346 22.43 6.41 -16.01
C HIS A 346 23.43 6.73 -14.89
N PHE A 347 23.03 6.47 -13.65
CA PHE A 347 23.88 6.58 -12.46
C PHE A 347 23.43 5.59 -11.39
N SER A 348 24.36 4.95 -10.67
CA SER A 348 24.09 4.07 -9.53
C SER A 348 24.97 4.47 -8.36
N GLY A 349 24.38 4.83 -7.21
CA GLY A 349 25.15 5.20 -6.02
C GLY A 349 25.79 4.01 -5.29
N ILE A 350 25.43 2.78 -5.67
CA ILE A 350 25.95 1.54 -5.08
C ILE A 350 26.54 0.60 -6.13
N GLN A 351 27.57 -0.15 -5.73
CA GLN A 351 28.24 -1.15 -6.58
C GLN A 351 27.53 -2.50 -6.58
N GLN A 352 26.85 -2.83 -5.47
CA GLN A 352 26.13 -4.08 -5.29
C GLN A 352 24.77 -3.83 -4.63
N SER A 353 23.75 -4.59 -5.04
CA SER A 353 22.43 -4.52 -4.40
C SER A 353 22.50 -5.04 -2.97
N LEU A 354 21.72 -4.42 -2.08
CA LEU A 354 21.54 -4.95 -0.72
C LEU A 354 20.84 -6.32 -0.76
N PRO A 355 21.07 -7.18 0.24
CA PRO A 355 20.28 -8.40 0.41
C PRO A 355 18.78 -8.08 0.42
N CYS A 356 17.96 -8.92 -0.19
CA CYS A 356 16.53 -8.63 -0.34
C CYS A 356 15.77 -8.45 0.98
N ASP A 357 16.21 -9.11 2.04
CA ASP A 357 15.64 -9.00 3.37
C ASP A 357 16.18 -7.81 4.16
N VAL A 358 17.02 -6.96 3.56
CA VAL A 358 17.60 -5.76 4.19
C VAL A 358 17.13 -4.50 3.48
N HIS A 359 16.49 -3.62 4.24
CA HIS A 359 16.03 -2.32 3.80
C HIS A 359 16.96 -1.20 4.29
N LEU A 360 17.31 -0.30 3.38
CA LEU A 360 17.96 0.96 3.68
C LEU A 360 16.92 1.97 4.15
N VAL A 361 16.75 2.10 5.47
CA VAL A 361 15.78 3.01 6.10
C VAL A 361 16.19 4.47 5.90
N ALA A 362 17.49 4.76 6.05
CA ALA A 362 18.01 6.10 5.89
C ALA A 362 19.46 6.10 5.42
N LEU A 363 19.76 7.01 4.49
CA LEU A 363 21.11 7.43 4.13
C LEU A 363 21.13 8.94 4.04
N ARG A 364 21.79 9.62 4.98
CA ARG A 364 21.85 11.10 5.00
C ARG A 364 23.22 11.60 5.42
N THR A 365 23.65 12.71 4.86
CA THR A 365 24.86 13.40 5.34
C THR A 365 24.65 13.91 6.76
N THR A 366 25.74 14.00 7.51
CA THR A 366 25.74 14.55 8.87
C THR A 366 26.32 15.97 8.86
N SER A 367 26.09 16.69 9.95
CA SER A 367 26.52 18.06 10.11
C SER A 367 27.16 18.26 11.47
N GLN A 368 28.04 19.27 11.55
CA GLN A 368 28.57 19.76 12.81
C GLN A 368 27.44 20.31 13.69
N PRO A 369 27.65 20.42 15.02
CA PRO A 369 26.72 21.11 15.91
C PRO A 369 26.42 22.53 15.41
N THR A 370 25.15 22.93 15.47
CA THR A 370 24.74 24.30 15.13
C THR A 370 25.35 25.28 16.12
N GLN A 371 26.06 26.28 15.60
CA GLN A 371 26.59 27.38 16.38
C GLN A 371 25.56 28.49 16.44
N TYR A 372 25.14 28.85 17.65
CA TYR A 372 24.23 29.97 17.92
C TYR A 372 25.06 31.17 18.36
N THR A 373 25.07 32.22 17.54
CA THR A 373 25.77 33.48 17.82
C THR A 373 24.78 34.65 17.72
N GLU A 374 25.13 35.83 18.25
CA GLU A 374 24.28 37.02 18.13
C GLU A 374 23.94 37.39 16.68
N GLY A 375 24.77 36.97 15.70
CA GLY A 375 24.55 37.17 14.26
C GLY A 375 23.72 36.08 13.56
N GLY A 376 23.18 35.10 14.29
CA GLY A 376 22.33 34.04 13.75
C GLY A 376 22.85 32.62 14.00
N LYS A 377 22.24 31.65 13.30
CA LYS A 377 22.58 30.23 13.38
C LYS A 377 23.41 29.79 12.16
N SER A 378 24.52 29.09 12.39
CA SER A 378 25.35 28.50 11.34
C SER A 378 25.64 27.02 11.62
N THR A 379 25.65 26.21 10.56
CA THR A 379 25.91 24.76 10.62
C THR A 379 26.81 24.37 9.44
N ALA A 380 27.94 23.71 9.71
CA ALA A 380 28.85 23.22 8.68
C ALA A 380 28.59 21.72 8.38
N PRO A 381 28.76 21.26 7.13
CA PRO A 381 28.64 19.84 6.79
C PRO A 381 29.81 19.02 7.34
N GLU A 382 29.56 17.75 7.66
CA GLU A 382 30.62 16.76 7.95
C GLU A 382 30.93 15.90 6.72
N SER A 383 32.19 15.44 6.61
CA SER A 383 32.59 14.38 5.68
C SER A 383 32.16 13.01 6.21
N SER A 384 30.89 12.87 6.60
CA SER A 384 30.34 11.61 7.06
C SER A 384 28.83 11.52 6.86
N ALA A 385 28.32 10.30 6.75
CA ALA A 385 26.91 10.00 6.54
C ALA A 385 26.38 9.06 7.63
N ALA A 386 25.09 9.17 7.89
CA ALA A 386 24.31 8.23 8.67
C ALA A 386 23.75 7.15 7.75
N LEU A 387 23.90 5.90 8.15
CA LEU A 387 23.38 4.73 7.47
C LEU A 387 22.50 3.94 8.45
N VAL A 388 21.22 3.78 8.14
CA VAL A 388 20.29 2.98 8.96
C VAL A 388 19.77 1.83 8.12
N LEU A 389 19.99 0.61 8.61
CA LEU A 389 19.60 -0.64 7.98
C LEU A 389 18.58 -1.35 8.87
N HIS A 390 17.54 -1.92 8.26
CA HIS A 390 16.57 -2.78 8.93
C HIS A 390 16.51 -4.11 8.20
N ARG A 391 16.59 -5.22 8.93
CA ARG A 391 16.33 -6.55 8.35
C ARG A 391 14.91 -6.99 8.64
N PHE A 392 14.20 -7.39 7.60
CA PHE A 392 12.83 -7.87 7.73
C PHE A 392 12.74 -9.20 8.48
N GLY A 393 11.76 -9.31 9.37
CA GLY A 393 11.17 -10.59 9.74
C GLY A 393 10.28 -11.07 8.61
N VAL A 394 10.53 -12.28 8.12
CA VAL A 394 9.88 -12.84 6.93
C VAL A 394 9.14 -14.10 7.29
N ASP A 395 7.88 -14.20 6.88
CA ASP A 395 7.16 -15.47 6.87
C ASP A 395 7.57 -16.26 5.61
N CYS A 396 8.14 -17.44 5.83
CA CYS A 396 8.59 -18.33 4.76
C CYS A 396 7.54 -19.37 4.33
N ARG A 397 6.35 -19.39 4.96
CA ARG A 397 5.25 -20.29 4.60
C ARG A 397 4.59 -19.94 3.26
N PRO A 398 4.43 -18.67 2.88
CA PRO A 398 3.92 -18.32 1.56
C PRO A 398 4.79 -18.83 0.42
N ASP A 399 4.18 -19.46 -0.59
CA ASP A 399 4.86 -20.09 -1.72
C ASP A 399 5.15 -19.16 -2.90
N THR A 400 4.88 -17.85 -2.74
CA THR A 400 5.00 -16.87 -3.81
C THR A 400 6.44 -16.79 -4.33
N PRO A 401 6.72 -17.15 -5.61
CA PRO A 401 8.09 -17.18 -6.11
C PRO A 401 8.71 -15.79 -6.12
N LEU A 402 9.91 -15.65 -5.54
CA LEU A 402 10.70 -14.43 -5.62
C LEU A 402 11.21 -14.16 -7.04
N ARG A 403 11.72 -12.95 -7.29
CA ARG A 403 12.48 -12.69 -8.51
C ARG A 403 13.82 -13.44 -8.45
N THR A 404 14.34 -13.87 -9.61
CA THR A 404 15.57 -14.66 -9.69
C THR A 404 16.83 -13.91 -9.26
N ASP A 405 16.80 -12.58 -9.29
CA ASP A 405 17.87 -11.69 -8.82
C ASP A 405 17.81 -11.45 -7.30
N CYS A 406 16.81 -11.98 -6.61
CA CYS A 406 16.63 -11.77 -5.19
C CYS A 406 17.37 -12.81 -4.37
N ARG A 407 18.41 -12.37 -3.62
CA ARG A 407 19.21 -13.21 -2.74
C ARG A 407 19.24 -12.63 -1.33
N THR A 408 19.14 -13.51 -0.34
CA THR A 408 19.35 -13.17 1.07
C THR A 408 20.75 -13.62 1.49
N THR A 409 21.30 -12.96 2.51
CA THR A 409 22.64 -13.25 3.06
C THR A 409 22.56 -13.62 4.54
N LEU A 410 21.39 -14.08 4.99
CA LEU A 410 21.09 -14.29 6.40
C LEU A 410 21.35 -13.03 7.26
N GLY A 411 21.16 -11.85 6.68
CA GLY A 411 21.36 -10.57 7.36
C GLY A 411 22.80 -10.04 7.34
N GLU A 412 23.77 -10.73 6.74
CA GLU A 412 25.14 -10.21 6.60
C GLU A 412 25.20 -9.15 5.50
N VAL A 413 25.71 -7.97 5.83
CA VAL A 413 25.95 -6.87 4.91
C VAL A 413 27.41 -6.45 4.98
N ARG A 414 28.14 -6.58 3.86
CA ARG A 414 29.53 -6.15 3.73
C ARG A 414 29.59 -4.68 3.35
N LEU A 415 30.09 -3.83 4.25
CA LEU A 415 29.91 -2.38 4.17
C LEU A 415 30.80 -1.71 3.10
N ARG A 416 32.04 -2.17 2.97
CA ARG A 416 33.01 -1.62 1.99
C ARG A 416 32.59 -1.80 0.54
N SER A 417 31.75 -2.77 0.23
CA SER A 417 31.32 -3.09 -1.14
C SER A 417 29.99 -2.45 -1.54
N ILE A 418 29.33 -1.70 -0.64
CA ILE A 418 28.03 -1.09 -0.94
C ILE A 418 28.22 0.14 -1.82
N PHE A 419 28.96 1.14 -1.34
CA PHE A 419 29.02 2.45 -1.96
C PHE A 419 30.05 2.53 -3.08
N GLU A 420 29.76 3.34 -4.09
CA GLU A 420 30.73 3.63 -5.16
C GLU A 420 31.96 4.37 -4.61
N GLN A 421 31.73 5.33 -3.70
CA GLN A 421 32.80 6.04 -3.00
C GLN A 421 33.34 5.19 -1.83
N THR A 422 34.67 5.12 -1.72
CA THR A 422 35.34 4.38 -0.66
C THR A 422 35.25 5.13 0.68
N ALA A 423 34.49 4.58 1.63
CA ALA A 423 34.45 5.08 3.00
C ALA A 423 35.76 4.73 3.76
N LYS A 424 36.22 5.65 4.61
CA LYS A 424 37.38 5.46 5.50
C LYS A 424 37.06 4.47 6.63
N SER A 425 35.90 4.62 7.25
CA SER A 425 35.48 3.77 8.37
C SER A 425 33.96 3.71 8.53
N PHE A 426 33.51 2.65 9.17
CA PHE A 426 32.13 2.46 9.60
C PHE A 426 32.11 2.24 11.11
N THR A 427 31.27 2.96 11.83
CA THR A 427 31.17 2.88 13.29
C THR A 427 29.71 2.71 13.68
N GLU A 428 29.39 1.68 14.48
CA GLU A 428 28.02 1.49 14.97
C GLU A 428 27.64 2.60 15.95
N THR A 429 26.37 2.97 15.98
CA THR A 429 25.84 4.03 16.85
C THR A 429 24.40 3.74 17.26
N SER A 430 23.92 4.43 18.30
CA SER A 430 22.48 4.51 18.60
C SER A 430 21.65 4.94 17.39
N LEU A 431 20.34 4.64 17.37
CA LEU A 431 19.44 5.03 16.26
C LEU A 431 19.41 6.54 15.98
N THR A 432 19.65 7.37 17.00
CA THR A 432 19.74 8.84 16.88
C THR A 432 21.12 9.35 16.46
N LEU A 433 22.08 8.44 16.28
CA LEU A 433 23.49 8.68 15.95
C LEU A 433 24.32 9.37 17.05
N LEU A 434 23.75 9.62 18.22
CA LEU A 434 24.38 10.42 19.28
C LEU A 434 25.44 9.66 20.08
N HIS A 435 25.40 8.32 20.04
CA HIS A 435 26.29 7.47 20.83
C HIS A 435 27.04 6.49 19.91
N PRO A 436 28.08 6.96 19.19
CA PRO A 436 28.93 6.08 18.41
C PRO A 436 29.76 5.18 19.34
N THR A 437 30.00 3.96 18.89
CA THR A 437 30.97 3.05 19.50
C THR A 437 32.39 3.49 19.17
N ASN A 438 33.39 2.98 19.90
CA ASN A 438 34.80 3.30 19.63
C ASN A 438 35.44 2.39 18.57
N ASN A 439 34.71 1.36 18.10
CA ASN A 439 35.25 0.33 17.23
C ASN A 439 34.76 0.53 15.80
N THR A 440 35.66 0.36 14.84
CA THR A 440 35.32 0.32 13.42
C THR A 440 34.95 -1.10 13.00
N ILE A 441 33.98 -1.23 12.10
CA ILE A 441 33.52 -2.53 11.58
C ILE A 441 33.61 -2.57 10.05
N GLU A 442 33.72 -3.77 9.48
CA GLU A 442 33.79 -3.98 8.02
C GLU A 442 32.52 -4.62 7.45
N SER A 443 31.80 -5.35 8.29
CA SER A 443 30.49 -5.94 8.00
C SER A 443 29.57 -5.73 9.20
N VAL A 444 28.27 -5.86 8.93
CA VAL A 444 27.23 -5.88 9.96
C VAL A 444 26.34 -7.09 9.71
N THR A 445 25.96 -7.78 10.77
CA THR A 445 24.95 -8.85 10.72
C THR A 445 23.71 -8.36 11.43
N LEU A 446 22.56 -8.46 10.76
CA LEU A 446 21.27 -8.10 11.32
C LEU A 446 20.45 -9.35 11.63
N ASP A 447 19.93 -9.46 12.84
CA ASP A 447 18.89 -10.45 13.17
C ASP A 447 17.54 -10.05 12.54
N PRO A 448 16.60 -10.98 12.33
CA PRO A 448 15.27 -10.63 11.84
C PRO A 448 14.61 -9.59 12.75
N MET A 449 14.02 -8.54 12.16
CA MET A 449 13.45 -7.37 12.83
C MET A 449 14.47 -6.43 13.49
N GLU A 450 15.77 -6.64 13.32
CA GLU A 450 16.79 -5.75 13.89
C GLU A 450 16.99 -4.50 13.04
N VAL A 451 17.14 -3.36 13.71
CA VAL A 451 17.54 -2.09 13.09
C VAL A 451 18.91 -1.69 13.62
N ARG A 452 19.86 -1.46 12.72
CA ARG A 452 21.21 -0.99 13.07
C ARG A 452 21.52 0.33 12.41
N SER A 453 22.22 1.19 13.14
CA SER A 453 22.63 2.52 12.69
C SER A 453 24.15 2.63 12.71
N LEU A 454 24.70 3.19 11.63
CA LEU A 454 26.13 3.34 11.43
C LEU A 454 26.46 4.78 11.04
N LYS A 455 27.59 5.29 11.54
CA LYS A 455 28.28 6.46 11.02
C LYS A 455 29.31 6.00 9.99
N VAL A 456 29.20 6.53 8.77
CA VAL A 456 30.08 6.26 7.63
C VAL A 456 30.98 7.48 7.41
N ALA A 457 32.28 7.37 7.67
CA ALA A 457 33.23 8.47 7.49
C ALA A 457 33.90 8.41 6.11
N TYR A 458 34.02 9.55 5.44
CA TYR A 458 34.64 9.70 4.12
C TYR A 458 35.93 10.51 4.15
#